data_AF-A0A6J8DKD2-F1
#
_entry.id   AF-A0A6J8DKD2-F1
#
_cell.length_a   1.000
_cell.length_b   1.000
_cell.length_c   1.000
_cell.angle_alpha   90.00
_cell.angle_beta   90.00
_cell.angle_gamma   90.00
#
_symmetry.space_group_name_H-M   'P 1'
#
loop_
_entity.id
_entity.type
_entity.pdbx_description
1 polymer ?
#
loop_
_entity_poly.entity_id
_entity_poly.type
_entity_poly.pdbx_seq_one_letter_code
_entity_poly.pdbx_strand_id
1 'polypeptide(L)'
;MDSDNLSYSLKDEGKREMFESFHYWAIQNYGDSGKTKTVTHKKYQRITDILTGDEPPTAGNSKFRFWVKAKGFRLGPVDSSDPSRTCLYVPTKPVTDSNSNDTSKEYKRVAIVEDFFEIIYGVHVEMDGRGGKHAGQKRTYRAIAEKYAFLPREAVTRFLMSCADCQKRMHLSSADSSNNESVNNSFVIPQSQYNFRTTEHDNEAQSVPIVDFNMPITQTYLNHLKYRNLHTEAYSDEVRIPLSISIFFVTGNVGILR
;
A
#
# COMPACT_ATOMS: atom_id res chain seq x y z
N MET A 1 -22.77 22.29 -32.28
CA MET A 1 -21.78 21.21 -32.48
C MET A 1 -20.96 21.19 -31.21
N ASP A 2 -21.26 20.21 -30.37
CA ASP A 2 -21.33 20.42 -28.92
C ASP A 2 -20.01 20.07 -28.24
N SER A 3 -19.45 21.07 -27.55
CA SER A 3 -18.20 21.00 -26.78
C SER A 3 -18.19 19.88 -25.73
N ASP A 4 -19.37 19.45 -25.27
CA ASP A 4 -19.54 18.41 -24.25
C ASP A 4 -19.22 17.00 -24.78
N ASN A 5 -19.40 16.75 -26.08
CA ASN A 5 -19.15 15.43 -26.67
C ASN A 5 -17.64 15.17 -26.82
N LEU A 6 -16.85 16.22 -27.10
CA LEU A 6 -15.39 16.14 -27.16
C LEU A 6 -14.77 15.95 -25.76
N SER A 7 -15.33 16.61 -24.74
CA SER A 7 -14.90 16.43 -23.34
C SER A 7 -15.18 15.02 -22.82
N TYR A 8 -16.26 14.38 -23.27
CA TYR A 8 -16.59 13.01 -22.87
C TYR A 8 -15.60 12.02 -23.49
N SER A 9 -15.30 12.17 -24.78
CA SER A 9 -14.34 11.33 -25.50
C SER A 9 -12.90 11.42 -24.95
N LEU A 10 -12.45 12.60 -24.51
CA LEU A 10 -11.11 12.76 -23.93
C LEU A 10 -10.96 12.15 -22.53
N LYS A 11 -12.03 12.17 -21.72
CA LYS A 11 -12.05 11.51 -20.40
C LYS A 11 -12.03 9.98 -20.54
N ASP A 12 -12.70 9.46 -21.55
CA ASP A 12 -12.74 8.03 -21.86
C ASP A 12 -11.36 7.51 -22.31
N GLU A 13 -10.66 8.29 -23.14
CA GLU A 13 -9.31 7.96 -23.59
C GLU A 13 -8.29 7.92 -22.43
N GLY A 14 -8.32 8.92 -21.54
CA GLY A 14 -7.46 8.94 -20.35
C GLY A 14 -7.77 7.80 -19.36
N LYS A 15 -9.05 7.43 -19.20
CA LYS A 15 -9.46 6.25 -18.42
C LYS A 15 -8.89 4.97 -19.04
N ARG A 16 -8.97 4.84 -20.37
CA ARG A 16 -8.51 3.66 -21.11
C ARG A 16 -7.01 3.43 -21.01
N GLU A 17 -6.19 4.47 -21.19
CA GLU A 17 -4.73 4.36 -21.03
C GLU A 17 -4.35 3.92 -19.61
N MET A 18 -5.00 4.52 -18.61
CA MET A 18 -4.79 4.16 -17.22
C MET A 18 -5.23 2.72 -16.93
N PHE A 19 -6.34 2.28 -17.53
CA PHE A 19 -6.83 0.90 -17.47
C PHE A 19 -5.80 -0.06 -18.06
N GLU A 20 -5.36 0.15 -19.30
CA GLU A 20 -4.44 -0.77 -19.99
C GLU A 20 -3.13 -0.97 -19.22
N SER A 21 -2.50 0.14 -18.80
CA SER A 21 -1.25 0.11 -18.04
C SER A 21 -1.40 -0.57 -16.68
N PHE A 22 -2.47 -0.22 -15.94
CA PHE A 22 -2.73 -0.81 -14.63
C PHE A 22 -3.14 -2.28 -14.71
N HIS A 23 -4.05 -2.60 -15.63
CA HIS A 23 -4.59 -3.94 -15.82
C HIS A 23 -3.48 -4.89 -16.25
N TYR A 24 -2.64 -4.52 -17.23
CA TYR A 24 -1.48 -5.31 -17.61
C TYR A 24 -0.59 -5.64 -16.41
N TRP A 25 -0.25 -4.63 -15.59
CA TRP A 25 0.53 -4.85 -14.38
C TRP A 25 -0.18 -5.76 -13.38
N ALA A 26 -1.48 -5.57 -13.15
CA ALA A 26 -2.26 -6.36 -12.19
C ALA A 26 -2.30 -7.84 -12.58
N ILE A 27 -2.48 -8.16 -13.87
CA ILE A 27 -2.47 -9.54 -14.37
C ILE A 27 -1.09 -10.17 -14.22
N GLN A 28 -0.01 -9.43 -14.51
CA GLN A 28 1.35 -9.95 -14.33
C GLN A 28 1.69 -10.26 -12.86
N ASN A 29 1.17 -9.48 -11.91
CA ASN A 29 1.51 -9.63 -10.49
C ASN A 29 0.55 -10.54 -9.71
N TYR A 30 -0.72 -10.60 -10.12
CA TYR A 30 -1.79 -11.25 -9.37
C TYR A 30 -2.63 -12.24 -10.19
N GLY A 31 -2.34 -12.39 -11.49
CA GLY A 31 -3.02 -13.34 -12.38
C GLY A 31 -2.72 -14.81 -12.06
N ASP A 32 -3.20 -15.71 -12.93
CA ASP A 32 -3.20 -17.15 -12.68
C ASP A 32 -1.81 -17.81 -12.59
N SER A 33 -0.78 -17.17 -13.15
CA SER A 33 0.61 -17.63 -13.08
C SER A 33 1.24 -17.43 -11.69
N GLY A 34 0.68 -16.55 -10.86
CA GLY A 34 1.20 -16.21 -9.54
C GLY A 34 0.73 -17.15 -8.43
N LYS A 35 1.60 -17.41 -7.45
CA LYS A 35 1.24 -18.10 -6.19
C LYS A 35 0.62 -17.12 -5.18
N THR A 36 -0.42 -16.41 -5.58
CA THR A 36 -1.03 -15.33 -4.80
C THR A 36 -2.33 -15.77 -4.12
N LYS A 37 -2.73 -15.00 -3.10
CA LYS A 37 -4.03 -15.17 -2.42
C LYS A 37 -5.18 -14.47 -3.16
N THR A 38 -4.93 -13.81 -4.29
CA THR A 38 -5.93 -13.08 -5.08
C THR A 38 -6.88 -14.01 -5.82
N VAL A 39 -7.98 -13.47 -6.32
CA VAL A 39 -9.01 -14.23 -7.04
C VAL A 39 -9.09 -13.70 -8.47
N THR A 40 -8.73 -14.52 -9.45
CA THR A 40 -8.91 -14.24 -10.88
C THR A 40 -10.31 -14.64 -11.33
N HIS A 41 -10.74 -14.30 -12.54
CA HIS A 41 -12.01 -14.79 -13.09
C HIS A 41 -12.08 -16.32 -13.10
N LYS A 42 -10.99 -16.97 -13.50
CA LYS A 42 -10.90 -18.44 -13.51
C LYS A 42 -11.07 -19.02 -12.11
N LYS A 43 -10.42 -18.42 -11.10
CA LYS A 43 -10.56 -18.85 -9.70
C LYS A 43 -11.97 -18.56 -9.17
N TYR A 44 -12.56 -17.42 -9.53
CA TYR A 44 -13.93 -17.04 -9.17
C TYR A 44 -14.95 -18.05 -9.68
N GLN A 45 -14.88 -18.40 -10.97
CA GLN A 45 -15.75 -19.41 -11.58
C GLN A 45 -15.61 -20.75 -10.84
N ARG A 46 -14.38 -21.20 -10.65
CA ARG A 46 -14.12 -22.44 -9.93
C ARG A 46 -14.65 -22.46 -8.48
N ILE A 47 -14.56 -21.34 -7.76
CA ILE A 47 -15.17 -21.22 -6.43
C ILE A 47 -16.70 -21.34 -6.54
N THR A 48 -17.29 -20.71 -7.56
CA THR A 48 -18.72 -20.75 -7.82
C THR A 48 -19.17 -22.20 -8.09
N ASP A 49 -18.47 -22.93 -8.96
CA ASP A 49 -18.78 -24.33 -9.30
C ASP A 49 -18.71 -25.25 -8.07
N ILE A 50 -17.79 -25.00 -7.14
CA ILE A 50 -17.71 -25.74 -5.87
C ILE A 50 -18.89 -25.42 -4.96
N LEU A 51 -19.37 -24.18 -4.96
CA LEU A 51 -20.49 -23.74 -4.13
C LEU A 51 -21.85 -24.17 -4.70
N THR A 52 -21.99 -24.27 -6.02
CA THR A 52 -23.20 -24.77 -6.69
C THR A 52 -23.25 -26.30 -6.72
N GLY A 53 -22.10 -26.97 -6.58
CA GLY A 53 -21.98 -28.43 -6.63
C GLY A 53 -21.65 -28.97 -8.03
N ASP A 54 -21.37 -28.09 -8.99
CA ASP A 54 -20.99 -28.44 -10.36
C ASP A 54 -19.56 -29.03 -10.43
N GLU A 55 -18.65 -28.66 -9.51
CA GLU A 55 -17.34 -29.30 -9.40
C GLU A 55 -17.37 -30.48 -8.39
N PRO A 56 -17.23 -31.74 -8.85
CA PRO A 56 -17.34 -32.90 -7.97
C PRO A 56 -16.18 -32.99 -6.96
N PRO A 57 -16.42 -33.50 -5.74
CA PRO A 57 -15.38 -33.81 -4.77
C PRO A 57 -14.38 -34.84 -5.32
N THR A 58 -13.11 -34.45 -5.51
CA THR A 58 -12.05 -35.37 -5.94
C THR A 58 -10.79 -35.17 -5.10
N ALA A 59 -9.91 -36.18 -5.04
CA ALA A 59 -8.64 -36.05 -4.31
C ALA A 59 -7.78 -34.89 -4.85
N GLY A 60 -7.82 -34.62 -6.16
CA GLY A 60 -7.06 -33.54 -6.82
C GLY A 60 -7.52 -32.12 -6.48
N ASN A 61 -8.77 -31.92 -6.06
CA ASN A 61 -9.30 -30.59 -5.68
C ASN A 61 -9.50 -30.41 -4.16
N SER A 62 -9.20 -31.42 -3.33
CA SER A 62 -9.37 -31.37 -1.86
C SER A 62 -8.74 -30.16 -1.19
N LYS A 63 -7.50 -29.79 -1.56
CA LYS A 63 -6.81 -28.61 -0.98
C LYS A 63 -7.54 -27.32 -1.31
N PHE A 64 -8.03 -27.19 -2.54
CA PHE A 64 -8.76 -26.02 -2.99
C PHE A 64 -10.13 -25.93 -2.32
N ARG A 65 -10.88 -27.04 -2.27
CA ARG A 65 -12.17 -27.13 -1.57
C ARG A 65 -12.03 -26.80 -0.07
N PHE A 66 -10.99 -27.30 0.58
CA PHE A 66 -10.72 -26.98 1.98
C PHE A 66 -10.45 -25.47 2.16
N TRP A 67 -9.67 -24.85 1.26
CA TRP A 67 -9.45 -23.41 1.27
C TRP A 67 -10.75 -22.62 1.06
N VAL A 68 -11.59 -23.03 0.10
CA VAL A 68 -12.91 -22.41 -0.14
C VAL A 68 -13.77 -22.46 1.13
N LYS A 69 -13.85 -23.62 1.77
CA LYS A 69 -14.58 -23.81 3.03
C LYS A 69 -13.98 -22.98 4.17
N ALA A 70 -12.65 -23.01 4.34
CA ALA A 70 -11.95 -22.29 5.41
C ALA A 70 -12.08 -20.76 5.28
N LYS A 71 -12.21 -20.25 4.05
CA LYS A 71 -12.47 -18.82 3.82
C LYS A 71 -13.93 -18.43 3.95
N GLY A 72 -14.85 -19.39 4.01
CA GLY A 72 -16.28 -19.12 4.15
C GLY A 72 -16.87 -18.42 2.94
N PHE A 73 -16.43 -18.78 1.74
CA PHE A 73 -17.05 -18.26 0.52
C PHE A 73 -18.53 -18.65 0.47
N ARG A 74 -19.36 -17.74 -0.01
CA ARG A 74 -20.78 -17.99 -0.30
C ARG A 74 -21.25 -17.14 -1.48
N LEU A 75 -22.30 -17.58 -2.15
CA LEU A 75 -23.00 -16.76 -3.13
C LEU A 75 -24.01 -15.86 -2.43
N GLY A 76 -24.12 -14.61 -2.88
CA GLY A 76 -25.13 -13.66 -2.41
C GLY A 76 -25.65 -12.81 -3.57
N PRO A 77 -26.83 -12.21 -3.45
CA PRO A 77 -27.37 -11.31 -4.46
C PRO A 77 -26.44 -10.11 -4.61
N VAL A 78 -26.24 -9.65 -5.86
CA VAL A 78 -25.63 -8.34 -6.10
C VAL A 78 -26.63 -7.27 -5.64
N ASP A 79 -26.15 -6.14 -5.09
CA ASP A 79 -26.97 -5.01 -4.63
C ASP A 79 -27.73 -4.28 -5.78
N SER A 80 -27.96 -4.96 -6.90
CA SER A 80 -28.65 -4.51 -8.10
C SER A 80 -29.99 -5.24 -8.20
N SER A 81 -31.00 -4.55 -8.72
CA SER A 81 -32.39 -5.02 -8.93
C SER A 81 -32.58 -6.33 -9.72
N ASP A 82 -31.50 -7.02 -10.10
CA ASP A 82 -31.50 -8.28 -10.82
C ASP A 82 -31.12 -9.45 -9.87
N PRO A 83 -32.11 -10.18 -9.34
CA PRO A 83 -31.87 -11.31 -8.44
C PRO A 83 -31.16 -12.49 -9.10
N SER A 84 -30.99 -12.50 -10.42
CA SER A 84 -30.26 -13.56 -11.13
C SER A 84 -28.73 -13.39 -11.02
N ARG A 85 -28.25 -12.18 -10.75
CA ARG A 85 -26.81 -11.91 -10.65
C ARG A 85 -26.35 -12.14 -9.22
N THR A 86 -25.55 -13.19 -9.03
CA THR A 86 -24.91 -13.50 -7.75
C THR A 86 -23.43 -13.08 -7.73
N CYS A 87 -22.96 -12.62 -6.58
CA CYS A 87 -21.54 -12.33 -6.32
C CYS A 87 -20.97 -13.20 -5.19
N LEU A 88 -19.64 -13.37 -5.18
CA LEU A 88 -18.95 -14.07 -4.09
C LEU A 88 -18.74 -13.18 -2.85
N TYR A 89 -19.30 -13.69 -1.76
CA TYR A 89 -19.27 -13.36 -0.34
C TYR A 89 -18.09 -13.93 0.45
N VAL A 90 -17.35 -13.16 1.28
CA VAL A 90 -16.60 -13.72 2.43
C VAL A 90 -16.87 -12.96 3.74
N PRO A 91 -16.88 -13.65 4.91
CA PRO A 91 -17.06 -13.00 6.21
C PRO A 91 -15.86 -12.16 6.62
N THR A 92 -16.11 -11.04 7.30
CA THR A 92 -15.05 -10.18 7.87
C THR A 92 -14.47 -10.72 9.16
N LYS A 93 -15.27 -11.46 9.94
CA LYS A 93 -14.86 -12.11 11.19
C LYS A 93 -14.72 -13.62 10.96
N PRO A 94 -13.69 -14.28 11.50
CA PRO A 94 -13.58 -15.73 11.44
C PRO A 94 -14.81 -16.37 12.08
N VAL A 95 -15.31 -17.44 11.48
CA VAL A 95 -16.43 -18.21 12.02
C VAL A 95 -15.91 -18.98 13.24
N THR A 96 -15.93 -18.34 14.41
CA THR A 96 -15.84 -19.05 15.70
C THR A 96 -17.21 -19.63 16.03
N ASP A 97 -17.21 -20.83 16.60
CA ASP A 97 -18.29 -21.82 16.55
C ASP A 97 -19.71 -21.34 16.96
N SER A 98 -20.67 -21.99 16.30
CA SER A 98 -22.13 -21.99 16.43
C SER A 98 -22.72 -21.65 17.81
N ASN A 99 -23.44 -20.52 17.94
CA ASN A 99 -24.81 -20.47 18.52
C ASN A 99 -25.51 -19.09 18.59
N SER A 100 -25.10 -18.06 17.84
CA SER A 100 -25.87 -16.82 17.76
C SER A 100 -26.55 -16.68 16.40
N ASN A 101 -27.86 -16.41 16.42
CA ASN A 101 -28.67 -15.96 15.29
C ASN A 101 -28.22 -14.54 14.86
N ASP A 102 -26.95 -14.43 14.45
CA ASP A 102 -26.25 -13.17 14.27
C ASP A 102 -26.51 -12.61 12.87
N THR A 103 -27.61 -11.87 12.79
CA THR A 103 -27.99 -11.00 11.68
C THR A 103 -26.97 -9.89 11.41
N SER A 104 -25.85 -9.83 12.14
CA SER A 104 -24.79 -8.82 11.96
C SER A 104 -23.45 -9.36 11.43
N LYS A 105 -23.40 -10.58 10.89
CA LYS A 105 -22.19 -11.02 10.16
C LYS A 105 -21.96 -10.11 8.95
N GLU A 106 -20.98 -9.22 9.09
CA GLU A 106 -20.55 -8.35 8.02
C GLU A 106 -19.77 -9.16 6.97
N TYR A 107 -20.08 -8.91 5.71
CA TYR A 107 -19.54 -9.65 4.60
C TYR A 107 -18.98 -8.72 3.54
N LYS A 108 -17.86 -9.11 2.95
CA LYS A 108 -17.14 -8.33 1.93
C LYS A 108 -17.20 -9.04 0.59
N ARG A 109 -17.51 -8.27 -0.45
CA ARG A 109 -17.51 -8.77 -1.83
C ARG A 109 -16.09 -9.16 -2.22
N VAL A 110 -15.94 -10.30 -2.87
CA VAL A 110 -14.65 -10.77 -3.38
C VAL A 110 -14.27 -9.91 -4.59
N ALA A 111 -13.14 -9.22 -4.50
CA ALA A 111 -12.58 -8.51 -5.65
C ALA A 111 -11.88 -9.49 -6.59
N ILE A 112 -12.16 -9.31 -7.89
CA ILE A 112 -11.55 -10.08 -8.97
C ILE A 112 -10.39 -9.27 -9.54
N VAL A 113 -9.25 -9.92 -9.81
CA VAL A 113 -8.01 -9.24 -10.25
C VAL A 113 -8.23 -8.38 -11.49
N GLU A 114 -8.95 -8.94 -12.44
CA GLU A 114 -9.33 -8.31 -13.71
C GLU A 114 -10.19 -7.05 -13.50
N ASP A 115 -10.99 -7.04 -12.43
CA ASP A 115 -11.89 -5.95 -12.04
C ASP A 115 -11.23 -4.93 -11.08
N PHE A 116 -9.98 -5.13 -10.66
CA PHE A 116 -9.33 -4.24 -9.69
C PHE A 116 -9.36 -2.78 -10.13
N PHE A 117 -9.16 -2.52 -11.43
CA PHE A 117 -9.21 -1.16 -11.95
C PHE A 117 -10.59 -0.52 -11.74
N GLU A 118 -11.66 -1.16 -12.22
CA GLU A 118 -13.02 -0.62 -12.12
C GLU A 118 -13.46 -0.45 -10.66
N ILE A 119 -13.07 -1.39 -9.78
CA ILE A 119 -13.35 -1.27 -8.34
C ILE A 119 -12.67 -0.02 -7.76
N ILE A 120 -11.35 0.15 -8.01
CA ILE A 120 -10.60 1.27 -7.42
C ILE A 120 -11.05 2.59 -8.06
N TYR A 121 -11.25 2.61 -9.39
CA TYR A 121 -11.72 3.76 -10.14
C TYR A 121 -13.10 4.21 -9.65
N GLY A 122 -14.06 3.30 -9.55
CA GLY A 122 -15.40 3.61 -9.03
C GLY A 122 -15.35 4.20 -7.63
N VAL A 123 -14.55 3.64 -6.71
CA VAL A 123 -14.42 4.18 -5.36
C VAL A 123 -13.69 5.54 -5.33
N HIS A 124 -12.63 5.69 -6.12
CA HIS A 124 -11.76 6.85 -6.09
C HIS A 124 -12.37 8.06 -6.82
N VAL A 125 -12.95 7.82 -8.00
CA VAL A 125 -13.42 8.85 -8.92
C VAL A 125 -14.93 9.05 -8.79
N GLU A 126 -15.70 7.97 -8.74
CA GLU A 126 -17.17 8.04 -8.86
C GLU A 126 -17.89 8.17 -7.50
N MET A 127 -17.31 7.64 -6.42
CA MET A 127 -18.09 7.38 -5.19
C MET A 127 -18.31 8.58 -4.26
N ASP A 128 -17.66 9.75 -4.42
CA ASP A 128 -17.95 10.89 -3.53
C ASP A 128 -17.29 12.22 -3.91
N GLY A 129 -17.18 12.53 -5.21
CA GLY A 129 -16.60 13.78 -5.68
C GLY A 129 -17.51 15.00 -5.44
N ARG A 130 -17.82 15.34 -4.19
CA ARG A 130 -18.43 16.64 -3.84
C ARG A 130 -17.54 17.75 -4.42
N GLY A 131 -18.02 18.41 -5.47
CA GLY A 131 -17.32 19.48 -6.17
C GLY A 131 -16.25 19.03 -7.17
N GLY A 132 -16.39 17.86 -7.81
CA GLY A 132 -15.53 17.43 -8.91
C GLY A 132 -14.11 17.01 -8.49
N LYS A 133 -13.89 16.71 -7.20
CA LYS A 133 -12.60 16.27 -6.66
C LYS A 133 -12.62 14.78 -6.36
N HIS A 134 -11.62 14.03 -6.79
CA HIS A 134 -11.47 12.61 -6.44
C HIS A 134 -11.34 12.40 -4.92
N ALA A 135 -11.71 11.20 -4.45
CA ALA A 135 -11.58 10.81 -3.06
C ALA A 135 -10.10 10.76 -2.65
N GLY A 136 -9.77 11.38 -1.51
CA GLY A 136 -8.41 11.32 -0.98
C GLY A 136 -7.92 9.89 -0.72
N GLN A 137 -6.61 9.71 -0.67
CA GLN A 137 -5.95 8.41 -0.48
C GLN A 137 -6.52 7.63 0.72
N LYS A 138 -6.58 8.26 1.91
CA LYS A 138 -7.12 7.65 3.14
C LYS A 138 -8.57 7.19 2.99
N ARG A 139 -9.40 7.98 2.31
CA ARG A 139 -10.82 7.65 2.08
C ARG A 139 -10.95 6.46 1.14
N THR A 140 -10.17 6.45 0.05
CA THR A 140 -10.17 5.37 -0.94
C THR A 140 -9.80 4.03 -0.30
N TYR A 141 -8.70 3.98 0.47
CA TYR A 141 -8.31 2.76 1.18
C TYR A 141 -9.39 2.24 2.11
N ARG A 142 -9.96 3.14 2.92
CA ARG A 142 -10.98 2.77 3.90
C ARG A 142 -12.21 2.17 3.21
N ALA A 143 -12.74 2.87 2.20
CA ALA A 143 -13.91 2.42 1.46
C ALA A 143 -13.70 1.07 0.77
N ILE A 144 -12.54 0.85 0.14
CA ILE A 144 -12.21 -0.42 -0.49
C ILE A 144 -12.10 -1.53 0.56
N ALA A 145 -11.35 -1.28 1.64
CA ALA A 145 -11.13 -2.27 2.69
C ALA A 145 -12.41 -2.63 3.45
N GLU A 146 -13.40 -1.73 3.52
CA GLU A 146 -14.72 -1.97 4.13
C GLU A 146 -15.61 -2.83 3.22
N LYS A 147 -15.59 -2.62 1.90
CA LYS A 147 -16.53 -3.27 0.96
C LYS A 147 -15.98 -4.54 0.32
N TYR A 148 -14.67 -4.62 0.11
CA TYR A 148 -14.04 -5.66 -0.70
C TYR A 148 -13.03 -6.51 0.08
N ALA A 149 -12.95 -7.78 -0.28
CA ALA A 149 -11.93 -8.72 0.14
C ALA A 149 -11.04 -9.10 -1.05
N PHE A 150 -9.84 -9.62 -0.76
CA PHE A 150 -8.88 -10.08 -1.77
C PHE A 150 -8.35 -9.02 -2.74
N LEU A 151 -8.49 -7.74 -2.40
CA LEU A 151 -7.88 -6.62 -3.14
C LEU A 151 -6.59 -6.17 -2.40
N PRO A 152 -5.38 -6.42 -2.96
CA PRO A 152 -4.13 -6.05 -2.32
C PRO A 152 -3.97 -4.54 -2.16
N ARG A 153 -3.43 -4.11 -1.02
CA ARG A 153 -3.17 -2.68 -0.75
C ARG A 153 -2.25 -2.04 -1.80
N GLU A 154 -1.24 -2.79 -2.26
CA GLU A 154 -0.30 -2.37 -3.29
C GLU A 154 -0.98 -2.01 -4.62
N ALA A 155 -2.02 -2.74 -5.00
CA ALA A 155 -2.79 -2.44 -6.20
C ALA A 155 -3.49 -1.07 -6.08
N VAL A 156 -4.10 -0.79 -4.92
CA VAL A 156 -4.70 0.53 -4.63
C VAL A 156 -3.63 1.62 -4.65
N THR A 157 -2.48 1.42 -4.00
CA THR A 157 -1.38 2.40 -4.01
C THR A 157 -0.97 2.74 -5.43
N ARG A 158 -0.74 1.72 -6.25
CA ARG A 158 -0.25 1.90 -7.61
C ARG A 158 -1.24 2.64 -8.49
N PHE A 159 -2.53 2.32 -8.37
CA PHE A 159 -3.60 3.07 -9.06
C PHE A 159 -3.61 4.55 -8.64
N LEU A 160 -3.57 4.84 -7.33
CA LEU A 160 -3.60 6.22 -6.84
C LEU A 160 -2.37 7.00 -7.31
N MET A 161 -1.22 6.34 -7.37
CA MET A 161 0.01 6.90 -7.90
C MET A 161 -0.05 7.12 -9.41
N SER A 162 -0.85 6.40 -10.19
CA SER A 162 -1.00 6.62 -11.64
C SER A 162 -2.16 7.55 -12.02
N CYS A 163 -2.93 8.04 -11.05
CA CYS A 163 -4.03 8.96 -11.31
C CYS A 163 -3.50 10.38 -11.61
N ALA A 164 -3.52 10.79 -12.88
CA ALA A 164 -2.98 12.06 -13.35
C ALA A 164 -3.56 13.29 -12.63
N ASP A 165 -4.86 13.28 -12.32
CA ASP A 165 -5.53 14.39 -11.63
C ASP A 165 -5.11 14.54 -10.15
N CYS A 166 -4.66 13.44 -9.54
CA CYS A 166 -4.16 13.43 -8.19
C CYS A 166 -2.67 13.75 -8.14
N GLN A 167 -1.88 13.23 -9.09
CA GLN A 167 -0.45 13.54 -9.22
C GLN A 167 -0.18 15.05 -9.37
N LYS A 168 -0.93 15.74 -10.24
CA LYS A 168 -0.78 17.19 -10.46
C LYS A 168 -0.95 18.00 -9.18
N ARG A 169 -1.89 17.61 -8.31
CA ARG A 169 -2.12 18.29 -7.02
C ARG A 169 -1.04 17.98 -5.99
N MET A 170 -0.52 16.76 -5.96
CA MET A 170 0.53 16.37 -5.03
C MET A 170 1.83 17.16 -5.22
N HIS A 171 2.15 17.57 -6.45
CA HIS A 171 3.34 18.37 -6.74
C HIS A 171 3.13 19.90 -6.63
N LEU A 172 1.89 20.39 -6.75
CA LEU A 172 1.57 21.82 -6.62
C LEU A 172 1.34 22.24 -5.16
N SER A 173 0.85 21.35 -4.30
CA SER A 173 0.63 21.64 -2.87
C SER A 173 1.91 21.88 -2.05
N SER A 174 3.09 21.71 -2.64
CA SER A 174 4.39 21.98 -2.00
C SER A 174 5.03 23.31 -2.42
N ALA A 175 4.43 24.05 -3.37
CA ALA A 175 5.04 25.24 -3.97
C ALA A 175 4.34 26.57 -3.64
N ASP A 176 3.18 26.56 -2.96
CA ASP A 176 2.31 27.74 -2.85
C ASP A 176 2.09 28.24 -1.41
N SER A 177 3.16 28.27 -0.61
CA SER A 177 3.18 28.90 0.73
C SER A 177 4.08 30.14 0.83
N SER A 178 4.55 30.69 -0.29
CA SER A 178 5.40 31.89 -0.28
C SER A 178 4.81 32.97 -1.17
N ASN A 179 3.78 33.66 -0.67
CA ASN A 179 3.49 35.06 -0.99
C ASN A 179 2.34 35.58 -0.10
N ASN A 180 2.69 36.17 1.05
CA ASN A 180 2.12 37.47 1.45
C ASN A 180 2.93 38.12 2.58
N GLU A 181 3.52 39.26 2.20
CA GLU A 181 3.88 40.48 2.91
C GLU A 181 4.29 40.50 4.40
N SER A 182 5.48 41.07 4.58
CA SER A 182 6.09 41.79 5.70
C SER A 182 5.17 42.42 6.78
N VAL A 183 5.60 42.35 8.06
CA VAL A 183 6.13 43.47 8.89
C VAL A 183 6.36 43.04 10.35
N ASN A 184 7.58 43.29 10.85
CA ASN A 184 8.07 43.53 12.22
C ASN A 184 7.40 42.87 13.46
N ASN A 185 8.17 42.07 14.21
CA ASN A 185 9.00 42.47 15.37
C ASN A 185 9.03 41.40 16.49
N SER A 186 10.17 41.34 17.19
CA SER A 186 10.32 40.90 18.59
C SER A 186 10.26 39.40 18.94
N PHE A 187 11.45 38.89 19.25
CA PHE A 187 11.78 37.90 20.28
C PHE A 187 10.73 37.73 21.41
N VAL A 188 10.17 36.52 21.57
CA VAL A 188 9.82 35.91 22.87
C VAL A 188 9.86 34.39 22.74
N ILE A 189 10.76 33.74 23.48
CA ILE A 189 10.69 32.30 23.80
C ILE A 189 9.78 32.14 25.03
N PRO A 190 8.79 31.24 25.03
CA PRO A 190 8.22 30.71 26.26
C PRO A 190 8.66 29.26 26.50
N GLN A 191 9.35 29.05 27.62
CA GLN A 191 9.50 27.77 28.28
C GLN A 191 8.14 27.21 28.72
N SER A 192 7.97 25.88 28.60
CA SER A 192 7.21 25.07 29.56
C SER A 192 7.73 23.63 29.44
N GLN A 193 8.62 23.22 30.33
CA GLN A 193 8.30 22.37 31.49
C GLN A 193 7.68 21.02 31.09
N TYR A 194 8.49 19.97 31.11
CA TYR A 194 8.04 18.65 31.56
C TYR A 194 9.17 17.97 32.35
N ASN A 195 8.85 17.59 33.59
CA ASN A 195 9.70 16.92 34.54
C ASN A 195 9.98 15.47 34.10
N PHE A 196 11.21 14.97 34.30
CA PHE A 196 11.35 13.59 34.80
C PHE A 196 12.67 13.37 35.56
N ARG A 197 12.54 12.49 36.54
CA ARG A 197 13.37 12.21 37.70
C ARG A 197 14.59 11.36 37.32
N THR A 198 15.72 11.64 37.94
CA THR A 198 16.95 10.84 37.93
C THR A 198 16.72 9.46 38.56
N THR A 199 17.06 8.40 37.83
CA THR A 199 17.59 7.15 38.39
C THR A 199 18.62 6.61 37.40
N GLU A 200 19.87 6.64 37.84
CA GLU A 200 21.01 5.99 37.20
C GLU A 200 20.83 4.47 37.25
N HIS A 201 21.07 3.79 36.14
CA HIS A 201 21.64 2.45 36.13
C HIS A 201 22.15 2.13 34.73
N ASP A 202 23.37 1.63 34.70
CA ASP A 202 24.19 1.31 33.54
C ASP A 202 23.47 0.38 32.56
N ASN A 203 23.60 0.63 31.24
CA ASN A 203 23.97 -0.40 30.25
C ASN A 203 24.13 0.18 28.85
N GLU A 204 25.25 -0.21 28.25
CA GLU A 204 25.70 0.00 26.90
C GLU A 204 24.78 -0.69 25.88
N ALA A 205 24.13 0.06 25.00
CA ALA A 205 23.60 -0.42 23.73
C ALA A 205 23.32 0.74 22.77
N GLN A 206 23.94 0.67 21.59
CA GLN A 206 23.77 1.60 20.47
C GLN A 206 22.28 1.86 20.16
N SER A 207 21.83 3.10 20.38
CA SER A 207 20.47 3.51 20.06
C SER A 207 20.33 3.75 18.55
N VAL A 208 19.72 2.79 17.85
CA VAL A 208 19.17 2.97 16.50
C VAL A 208 18.15 4.13 16.53
N PRO A 209 18.19 5.08 15.58
CA PRO A 209 17.29 6.24 15.62
C PRO A 209 15.83 5.77 15.48
N ILE A 210 15.01 6.11 16.47
CA ILE A 210 13.56 5.86 16.46
C ILE A 210 12.97 6.64 15.27
N VAL A 211 12.46 5.90 14.28
CA VAL A 211 11.79 6.49 13.12
C VAL A 211 10.38 6.92 13.55
N ASP A 212 10.15 8.23 13.57
CA ASP A 212 8.80 8.78 13.74
C ASP A 212 7.99 8.59 12.44
N PHE A 213 7.04 7.65 12.49
CA PHE A 213 6.18 7.30 11.35
C PHE A 213 5.12 8.37 11.02
N ASN A 214 4.99 9.42 11.84
CA ASN A 214 4.08 10.52 11.54
C ASN A 214 4.71 11.62 10.68
N MET A 215 6.02 11.52 10.40
CA MET A 215 6.71 12.47 9.52
C MET A 215 6.59 12.08 8.04
N PRO A 216 6.41 13.04 7.13
CA PRO A 216 6.39 12.77 5.71
C PRO A 216 7.76 12.21 5.26
N ILE A 217 7.72 11.26 4.31
CA ILE A 217 8.89 10.49 3.85
C ILE A 217 10.05 11.39 3.42
N THR A 218 9.74 12.53 2.82
CA THR A 218 10.71 13.56 2.41
C THR A 218 11.47 14.12 3.60
N GLN A 219 10.81 14.32 4.74
CA GLN A 219 11.42 14.86 5.95
C GLN A 219 12.24 13.82 6.71
N THR A 220 11.83 12.55 6.68
CA THR A 220 12.66 11.43 7.15
C THR A 220 13.95 11.32 6.35
N TYR A 221 13.88 11.44 5.02
CA TYR A 221 15.05 11.41 4.14
C TYR A 221 16.00 12.59 4.39
N LEU A 222 15.46 13.81 4.53
CA LEU A 222 16.24 15.00 4.86
C LEU A 222 16.92 14.89 6.23
N ASN A 223 16.21 14.38 7.24
CA ASN A 223 16.79 14.13 8.55
C ASN A 223 17.91 13.08 8.48
N HIS A 224 17.75 12.03 7.68
CA HIS A 224 18.76 11.00 7.50
C HIS A 224 20.01 11.53 6.76
N LEU A 225 19.84 12.42 5.78
CA LEU A 225 20.94 13.13 5.13
C LEU A 225 21.67 14.08 6.09
N LYS A 226 20.92 14.84 6.88
CA LYS A 226 21.47 15.76 7.88
C LYS A 226 22.27 15.01 8.95
N TYR A 227 21.76 13.87 9.42
CA TYR A 227 22.48 13.03 10.40
C TYR A 227 23.74 12.38 9.82
N ARG A 228 23.70 11.96 8.54
CA ARG A 228 24.91 11.49 7.84
C ARG A 228 25.97 12.58 7.72
N ASN A 229 25.58 13.82 7.43
CA ASN A 229 26.52 14.94 7.35
C ASN A 229 27.10 15.31 8.73
N LEU A 230 26.30 15.25 9.80
CA LEU A 230 26.78 15.49 11.18
C LEU A 230 27.76 14.40 11.67
N HIS A 231 27.65 13.16 11.19
CA HIS A 231 28.65 12.12 11.44
C HIS A 231 29.88 12.19 10.53
N THR A 232 29.81 12.88 9.39
CA THR A 232 30.99 13.17 8.55
C THR A 232 31.87 14.24 9.16
N GLU A 233 31.32 15.27 9.82
CA GLU A 233 32.12 16.32 10.45
C GLU A 233 32.76 15.90 11.78
N ALA A 234 32.28 14.82 12.42
CA ALA A 234 32.87 14.30 13.65
C ALA A 234 34.10 13.39 13.44
N TYR A 235 34.50 13.12 12.19
CA TYR A 235 35.63 12.25 11.83
C TYR A 235 36.76 13.02 11.12
N SER A 236 37.04 14.25 11.54
CA SER A 236 38.15 15.05 10.96
C SER A 236 39.15 15.60 11.97
N ASP A 237 38.97 15.39 13.28
CA ASP A 237 39.81 16.02 14.32
C ASP A 237 40.66 15.06 15.18
N GLU A 238 40.76 13.77 14.85
CA GLU A 238 41.66 12.85 15.57
C GLU A 238 42.64 12.17 14.60
N VAL A 239 43.92 12.20 15.00
CA VAL A 239 45.10 11.52 14.43
C VAL A 239 45.87 12.25 13.32
N ARG A 240 46.66 13.21 13.77
CA ARG A 240 47.89 13.68 13.12
C ARG A 240 49.05 12.74 13.50
N ILE A 241 49.41 11.76 12.66
CA ILE A 241 50.72 11.05 12.73
C ILE A 241 51.18 10.67 11.29
N PRO A 242 52.43 10.94 10.87
CA PRO A 242 52.87 10.89 9.47
C PRO A 242 53.15 9.47 8.93
N LEU A 243 52.78 9.26 7.65
CA LEU A 243 53.10 8.08 6.86
C LEU A 243 54.53 8.17 6.28
N SER A 244 55.43 7.27 6.70
CA SER A 244 56.57 6.86 5.87
C SER A 244 56.41 5.39 5.48
N ILE A 245 56.21 5.19 4.19
CA ILE A 245 56.02 3.93 3.48
C ILE A 245 57.30 3.08 3.54
N SER A 246 57.16 1.78 3.79
CA SER A 246 58.18 0.79 3.39
C SER A 246 57.50 -0.44 2.81
N ILE A 247 57.73 -0.62 1.51
CA ILE A 247 57.30 -1.74 0.67
C ILE A 247 58.17 -2.95 1.02
N PHE A 248 57.56 -4.07 1.38
CA PHE A 248 58.25 -5.36 1.44
C PHE A 248 57.81 -6.26 0.28
N PHE A 249 58.81 -6.67 -0.50
CA PHE A 249 58.76 -7.65 -1.58
C PHE A 249 58.40 -9.05 -1.04
N VAL A 250 57.53 -9.75 -1.75
CA VAL A 250 57.27 -11.19 -1.57
C VAL A 250 58.23 -11.98 -2.44
N THR A 251 59.10 -12.78 -1.82
CA THR A 251 59.64 -14.03 -2.38
C THR A 251 60.10 -14.95 -1.26
N GLY A 252 59.74 -16.24 -1.28
CA GLY A 252 60.51 -17.27 -0.57
C GLY A 252 59.76 -18.42 0.13
N ASN A 253 59.30 -19.39 -0.66
CA ASN A 253 59.65 -20.83 -0.58
C ASN A 253 59.70 -21.63 0.76
N VAL A 254 59.02 -22.80 0.69
CA VAL A 254 59.29 -24.16 1.23
C VAL A 254 59.16 -24.46 2.73
N GLY A 255 58.35 -25.49 3.04
CA GLY A 255 58.64 -26.45 4.13
C GLY A 255 57.43 -27.07 4.81
N ILE A 256 56.86 -28.14 4.24
CA ILE A 256 55.92 -29.05 4.94
C ILE A 256 56.75 -30.19 5.55
N LEU A 257 56.67 -30.34 6.88
CA LEU A 257 57.00 -31.57 7.60
C LEU A 257 55.74 -32.03 8.33
N ARG A 258 55.57 -33.36 8.33
CA ARG A 258 54.40 -34.14 8.77
C ARG A 258 53.96 -33.90 10.20
#